data_AF-A0A2M4ANS3-F1
#
_entry.id   AF-A0A2M4ANS3-F1
#
_cell.length_a   1.000
_cell.length_b   1.000
_cell.length_c   1.000
_cell.angle_alpha   90.00
_cell.angle_beta   90.00
_cell.angle_gamma   90.00
#
_symmetry.space_group_name_H-M   'P 1'
#
loop_
_entity.id
_entity.type
_entity.pdbx_description
1 polymer ?
#
loop_
_entity_poly.entity_id
_entity_poly.type
_entity_poly.pdbx_seq_one_letter_code
_entity_poly.pdbx_strand_id
1 'polypeptide(L)'
;MADRKGVLVGVAILALCVASASTSMSMCQCSLSHSCVIGNVNASQLSTNGMQCSLNQSDIVDLLIVRYNDTVLKAGALREFVNLTMLEVFHGSMEIIEPGAFAKMPSLMKIVIQHNKLITVKGNTFAGLDELRLLSLAFNNLTSISAAAFAGLKNLSYLVLTGNALSTLPAILFEPTPKLTTITLSHNAITSLPATLFDPLSYVSRLDLSNNQLESFQFPKLNVTLLVLQNNSLAELGLNDHVVYLKAEQNRISRLTGTGANLTTLILSENAITDLTPLLGMKKLSKLSLNGNPLEPNTVFNGFEGLHQLMISKTNIQITEQTFANLSQLELLDLSYNGITELDFHMFSSLIDLEILIVAFNQIETINFIELREFLPNLHVLEICGNGWNSTYLKSVLTHMRRYHLSADMQGLSSFFLFSPMFVELCSTTPSATPSSDEDDTLYPEEVDKDFQEFYPTTAAPSTTEKILRTMLSTRKPALSEASTQKAMLRKQAIALLETGADVGPAGDDVPVPPNPEPTSASSPLKITFQVFVYMFAVFGVVSLAMLAYYMRQRRFDVRRISPMDIPDSVRLV
;
A
#
# COMPACT_ATOMS: atom_id res chain seq x y z
N MET A 1 -23.24 12.37 -8.95
CA MET A 1 -23.06 11.04 -8.31
C MET A 1 -23.74 9.88 -9.05
N ALA A 2 -24.73 10.10 -9.93
CA ALA A 2 -25.32 9.01 -10.71
C ALA A 2 -24.35 8.43 -11.76
N ASP A 3 -23.69 9.27 -12.56
CA ASP A 3 -22.81 8.85 -13.68
C ASP A 3 -21.74 7.83 -13.29
N ARG A 4 -21.01 8.05 -12.18
CA ARG A 4 -19.98 7.10 -11.71
C ARG A 4 -20.51 5.68 -11.52
N LYS A 5 -21.80 5.49 -11.21
CA LYS A 5 -22.42 4.16 -11.10
C LYS A 5 -22.68 3.53 -12.48
N GLY A 6 -23.06 4.32 -13.48
CA GLY A 6 -23.19 3.88 -14.86
C GLY A 6 -21.85 3.45 -15.45
N VAL A 7 -20.79 4.24 -15.21
CA VAL A 7 -19.41 3.93 -15.65
C VAL A 7 -18.88 2.68 -14.94
N LEU A 8 -19.04 2.54 -13.61
CA LEU A 8 -18.54 1.36 -12.89
C LEU A 8 -19.27 0.06 -13.30
N VAL A 9 -20.57 0.14 -13.57
CA VAL A 9 -21.35 -1.01 -14.11
C VAL A 9 -20.93 -1.32 -15.54
N GLY A 10 -20.69 -0.30 -16.39
CA GLY A 10 -20.13 -0.46 -17.72
C GLY A 10 -18.77 -1.15 -17.71
N VAL A 11 -17.84 -0.70 -16.85
CA VAL A 11 -16.51 -1.30 -16.67
C VAL A 11 -16.61 -2.74 -16.15
N ALA A 12 -17.49 -3.03 -15.19
CA ALA A 12 -17.69 -4.40 -14.68
C ALA A 12 -18.26 -5.35 -15.76
N ILE A 13 -19.22 -4.87 -16.55
CA ILE A 13 -19.78 -5.64 -17.69
C ILE A 13 -18.73 -5.83 -18.78
N LEU A 14 -17.96 -4.79 -19.12
CA LEU A 14 -16.83 -4.90 -20.06
C LEU A 14 -15.78 -5.89 -19.55
N ALA A 15 -15.41 -5.88 -18.27
CA ALA A 15 -14.45 -6.82 -17.70
C ALA A 15 -14.93 -8.28 -17.83
N LEU A 16 -16.22 -8.53 -17.56
CA LEU A 16 -16.85 -9.84 -17.79
C LEU A 16 -16.84 -10.23 -19.29
N CYS A 17 -17.18 -9.30 -20.19
CA CYS A 17 -17.11 -9.53 -21.63
C CYS A 17 -15.68 -9.70 -22.17
N VAL A 18 -14.67 -9.09 -21.53
CA VAL A 18 -13.25 -9.15 -21.89
C VAL A 18 -12.61 -10.47 -21.45
N ALA A 19 -13.14 -11.09 -20.38
CA ALA A 19 -12.82 -12.46 -19.97
C ALA A 19 -13.44 -13.52 -20.91
N SER A 20 -14.63 -13.28 -21.46
CA SER A 20 -15.20 -14.10 -22.55
C SER A 20 -14.60 -13.70 -23.90
N ALA A 21 -13.50 -14.35 -24.31
CA ALA A 21 -12.71 -14.01 -25.51
C ALA A 21 -13.40 -14.32 -26.88
N SER A 22 -14.70 -14.05 -27.02
CA SER A 22 -15.55 -14.51 -28.12
C SER A 22 -16.42 -13.44 -28.80
N THR A 23 -16.50 -12.20 -28.28
CA THR A 23 -17.30 -11.12 -28.91
C THR A 23 -16.44 -10.08 -29.63
N SER A 24 -16.56 -10.04 -30.96
CA SER A 24 -15.88 -9.11 -31.87
C SER A 24 -16.54 -7.73 -32.01
N MET A 25 -17.58 -7.43 -31.22
CA MET A 25 -18.23 -6.12 -31.21
C MET A 25 -17.45 -5.15 -30.31
N SER A 26 -16.97 -4.05 -30.90
CA SER A 26 -16.46 -2.91 -30.17
C SER A 26 -17.61 -2.18 -29.47
N MET A 27 -17.67 -2.24 -28.14
CA MET A 27 -18.70 -1.52 -27.36
C MET A 27 -18.19 -0.15 -26.93
N CYS A 28 -19.03 0.88 -27.06
CA CYS A 28 -18.75 2.24 -26.61
C CYS A 28 -19.89 2.73 -25.70
N GLN A 29 -19.57 3.26 -24.53
CA GLN A 29 -20.54 3.82 -23.59
C GLN A 29 -20.01 5.14 -23.01
N CYS A 30 -20.80 6.21 -23.07
CA CYS A 30 -20.43 7.53 -22.54
C CYS A 30 -21.37 7.99 -21.43
N SER A 31 -20.85 8.82 -20.52
CA SER A 31 -21.59 9.53 -19.48
C SER A 31 -22.15 10.88 -19.98
N LEU A 32 -22.94 11.55 -19.14
CA LEU A 32 -23.32 12.96 -19.37
C LEU A 32 -22.17 13.93 -19.10
N SER A 33 -21.03 13.46 -18.55
CA SER A 33 -19.82 14.25 -18.33
C SER A 33 -18.84 14.23 -19.50
N HIS A 34 -19.24 13.71 -20.67
CA HIS A 34 -18.38 13.50 -21.84
C HIS A 34 -17.20 12.52 -21.61
N SER A 35 -17.33 11.65 -20.61
CA SER A 35 -16.36 10.61 -20.29
C SER A 35 -16.84 9.28 -20.90
N CYS A 36 -16.01 8.64 -21.72
CA CYS A 36 -16.38 7.45 -22.49
C CYS A 36 -15.49 6.23 -22.19
N VAL A 37 -16.09 5.05 -22.21
CA VAL A 37 -15.42 3.75 -22.09
C VAL A 37 -15.62 2.97 -23.38
N ILE A 38 -14.52 2.47 -23.94
CA ILE A 38 -14.49 1.66 -25.16
C ILE A 38 -13.87 0.29 -24.87
N GLY A 39 -14.62 -0.77 -25.17
CA GLY A 39 -14.19 -2.15 -25.06
C GLY A 39 -13.84 -2.74 -26.40
N ASN A 40 -12.63 -3.29 -26.52
CA ASN A 40 -12.17 -4.11 -27.66
C ASN A 40 -12.14 -3.36 -29.01
N VAL A 41 -11.13 -2.52 -29.24
CA VAL A 41 -11.05 -1.59 -30.38
C VAL A 41 -9.72 -1.63 -31.14
N ASN A 42 -9.73 -1.23 -32.42
CA ASN A 42 -8.56 -1.00 -33.26
C ASN A 42 -8.56 0.42 -33.89
N ALA A 43 -7.49 0.79 -34.61
CA ALA A 43 -7.33 2.11 -35.19
C ALA A 43 -8.34 2.44 -36.30
N SER A 44 -8.86 1.44 -37.04
CA SER A 44 -9.88 1.68 -38.08
C SER A 44 -11.26 1.97 -37.47
N GLN A 45 -11.58 1.40 -36.32
CA GLN A 45 -12.76 1.73 -35.52
C GLN A 45 -12.66 3.12 -34.88
N LEU A 46 -11.47 3.53 -34.42
CA LEU A 46 -11.23 4.87 -33.85
C LEU A 46 -11.28 6.01 -34.89
N SER A 47 -10.89 5.73 -36.14
CA SER A 47 -10.77 6.73 -37.22
C SER A 47 -11.96 6.76 -38.19
N THR A 48 -13.06 6.06 -37.88
CA THR A 48 -14.30 6.05 -38.67
C THR A 48 -15.53 6.13 -37.75
N ASN A 49 -16.69 6.46 -38.31
CA ASN A 49 -18.00 6.36 -37.61
C ASN A 49 -18.47 4.89 -37.46
N GLY A 50 -17.55 3.92 -37.49
CA GLY A 50 -17.84 2.49 -37.29
C GLY A 50 -18.12 2.12 -35.84
N MET A 51 -17.78 2.98 -34.88
CA MET A 51 -18.21 2.82 -33.48
C MET A 51 -19.52 3.55 -33.23
N GLN A 52 -20.50 2.80 -32.71
CA GLN A 52 -21.75 3.35 -32.19
C GLN A 52 -21.53 3.88 -30.76
N CYS A 53 -20.82 5.00 -30.64
CA CYS A 53 -20.78 5.81 -29.42
C CYS A 53 -22.05 6.67 -29.32
N SER A 54 -22.46 7.03 -28.10
CA SER A 54 -23.60 7.93 -27.86
C SER A 54 -23.24 9.43 -27.92
N LEU A 55 -21.98 9.75 -28.18
CA LEU A 55 -21.42 11.08 -28.39
C LEU A 55 -20.52 11.06 -29.63
N ASN A 56 -20.33 12.20 -30.30
CA ASN A 56 -19.34 12.31 -31.37
C ASN A 56 -17.93 12.32 -30.76
N GLN A 57 -16.92 11.80 -31.49
CA GLN A 57 -15.54 11.73 -31.01
C GLN A 57 -14.96 13.11 -30.63
N SER A 58 -15.40 14.17 -31.31
CA SER A 58 -15.06 15.57 -31.02
C SER A 58 -15.47 16.02 -29.62
N ASP A 59 -16.54 15.43 -29.08
CA ASP A 59 -17.21 15.90 -27.87
C ASP A 59 -16.68 15.18 -26.63
N ILE A 60 -15.81 14.17 -26.81
CA ILE A 60 -15.28 13.31 -25.75
C ILE A 60 -14.10 13.98 -25.05
N VAL A 61 -14.17 14.06 -23.73
CA VAL A 61 -13.21 14.75 -22.85
C VAL A 61 -12.32 13.75 -22.10
N ASP A 62 -12.89 12.64 -21.61
CA ASP A 62 -12.13 11.52 -21.06
C ASP A 62 -12.39 10.24 -21.86
N LEU A 63 -11.35 9.46 -22.15
CA LEU A 63 -11.46 8.21 -22.89
C LEU A 63 -10.69 7.07 -22.21
N LEU A 64 -11.42 6.03 -21.79
CA LEU A 64 -10.88 4.76 -21.31
C LEU A 64 -11.03 3.68 -22.39
N ILE A 65 -9.91 3.17 -22.91
CA ILE A 65 -9.84 2.02 -23.80
C ILE A 65 -9.45 0.78 -22.98
N VAL A 66 -10.40 -0.12 -22.75
CA VAL A 66 -10.18 -1.33 -21.93
C VAL A 66 -9.30 -2.35 -22.65
N ARG A 67 -9.43 -2.47 -23.99
CA ARG A 67 -8.56 -3.31 -24.82
C ARG A 67 -8.30 -2.66 -26.18
N TYR A 68 -7.02 -2.40 -26.49
CA TYR A 68 -6.55 -1.95 -27.81
C TYR A 68 -5.84 -3.10 -28.54
N ASN A 69 -6.29 -3.40 -29.77
CA ASN A 69 -5.89 -4.62 -30.47
C ASN A 69 -4.67 -4.48 -31.39
N ASP A 70 -4.39 -3.27 -31.91
CA ASP A 70 -3.29 -3.07 -32.86
C ASP A 70 -1.94 -2.98 -32.12
N THR A 71 -0.88 -3.47 -32.74
CA THR A 71 0.49 -3.39 -32.19
C THR A 71 1.11 -1.99 -32.28
N VAL A 72 0.51 -1.09 -33.07
CA VAL A 72 1.01 0.27 -33.29
C VAL A 72 -0.09 1.29 -33.12
N LEU A 73 0.07 2.22 -32.17
CA LEU A 73 -0.74 3.43 -32.11
C LEU A 73 -0.18 4.45 -33.12
N LYS A 74 -0.83 4.52 -34.29
CA LYS A 74 -0.34 5.28 -35.43
C LYS A 74 -0.55 6.79 -35.31
N ALA A 75 0.27 7.55 -36.03
CA ALA A 75 0.10 9.00 -36.18
C ALA A 75 -1.32 9.34 -36.68
N GLY A 76 -2.07 10.13 -35.90
CA GLY A 76 -3.45 10.51 -36.22
C GLY A 76 -4.53 9.43 -36.00
N ALA A 77 -4.22 8.28 -35.39
CA ALA A 77 -5.22 7.27 -35.05
C ALA A 77 -6.33 7.78 -34.10
N LEU A 78 -6.02 8.82 -33.31
CA LEU A 78 -6.93 9.50 -32.38
C LEU A 78 -7.32 10.92 -32.85
N ARG A 79 -7.12 11.26 -34.13
CA ARG A 79 -7.24 12.65 -34.63
C ARG A 79 -8.62 13.30 -34.45
N GLU A 80 -9.69 12.51 -34.31
CA GLU A 80 -11.07 12.99 -34.16
C GLU A 80 -11.38 13.41 -32.70
N PHE A 81 -10.58 12.97 -31.72
CA PHE A 81 -10.77 13.22 -30.29
C PHE A 81 -10.12 14.56 -29.86
N VAL A 82 -10.51 15.66 -30.54
CA VAL A 82 -9.79 16.95 -30.47
C VAL A 82 -9.79 17.58 -29.06
N ASN A 83 -10.88 17.39 -28.31
CA ASN A 83 -11.07 17.99 -26.97
C ASN A 83 -10.58 17.11 -25.81
N LEU A 84 -9.87 16.02 -26.08
CA LEU A 84 -9.51 15.02 -25.07
C LEU A 84 -8.53 15.56 -24.02
N THR A 85 -8.93 15.53 -22.74
CA THR A 85 -8.09 15.89 -21.58
C THR A 85 -7.51 14.66 -20.86
N MET A 86 -8.12 13.49 -21.00
CA MET A 86 -7.65 12.23 -20.40
C MET A 86 -7.73 11.06 -21.38
N LEU A 87 -6.63 10.33 -21.52
CA LEU A 87 -6.57 9.04 -22.23
C LEU A 87 -6.03 7.95 -21.30
N GLU A 88 -6.79 6.86 -21.18
CA GLU A 88 -6.37 5.65 -20.47
C GLU A 88 -6.49 4.42 -21.39
N VAL A 89 -5.46 3.57 -21.44
CA VAL A 89 -5.42 2.34 -22.22
C VAL A 89 -4.90 1.23 -21.33
N PHE A 90 -5.73 0.24 -21.00
CA PHE A 90 -5.46 -0.69 -19.89
C PHE A 90 -4.93 -2.06 -20.27
N HIS A 91 -5.29 -2.59 -21.44
CA HIS A 91 -4.77 -3.87 -21.93
C HIS A 91 -4.64 -3.82 -23.45
N GLY A 92 -3.80 -4.69 -24.02
CA GLY A 92 -3.68 -4.81 -25.46
C GLY A 92 -2.45 -5.56 -25.93
N SER A 93 -2.11 -5.35 -27.19
CA SER A 93 -0.82 -5.75 -27.77
C SER A 93 -0.02 -4.56 -28.30
N MET A 94 -0.26 -3.34 -27.82
CA MET A 94 0.45 -2.15 -28.28
C MET A 94 1.94 -2.25 -27.93
N GLU A 95 2.80 -2.30 -28.95
CA GLU A 95 4.27 -2.43 -28.85
C GLU A 95 4.98 -1.10 -29.18
N ILE A 96 4.35 -0.25 -30.00
CA ILE A 96 4.90 1.00 -30.51
C ILE A 96 3.84 2.11 -30.47
N ILE A 97 4.24 3.30 -30.02
CA ILE A 97 3.53 4.56 -30.29
C ILE A 97 4.33 5.33 -31.35
N GLU A 98 3.69 5.75 -32.43
CA GLU A 98 4.32 6.58 -33.46
C GLU A 98 4.45 8.05 -33.00
N PRO A 99 5.58 8.73 -33.27
CA PRO A 99 5.68 10.17 -33.08
C PRO A 99 4.56 10.92 -33.79
N GLY A 100 3.85 11.78 -33.05
CA GLY A 100 2.67 12.48 -33.54
C GLY A 100 1.34 11.74 -33.38
N ALA A 101 1.29 10.56 -32.74
CA ALA A 101 0.03 9.89 -32.36
C ALA A 101 -0.95 10.84 -31.64
N PHE A 102 -0.42 11.72 -30.78
CA PHE A 102 -1.20 12.66 -29.96
C PHE A 102 -1.24 14.11 -30.50
N ALA A 103 -0.69 14.39 -31.69
CA ALA A 103 -0.47 15.76 -32.21
C ALA A 103 -1.75 16.56 -32.58
N LYS A 104 -2.93 16.07 -32.18
CA LYS A 104 -4.24 16.74 -32.32
C LYS A 104 -5.02 16.87 -31.00
N MET A 105 -4.41 16.50 -29.87
CA MET A 105 -5.00 16.63 -28.52
C MET A 105 -4.14 17.56 -27.65
N PRO A 106 -4.04 18.87 -27.96
CA PRO A 106 -3.17 19.80 -27.21
C PRO A 106 -3.59 19.99 -25.75
N SER A 107 -4.85 19.73 -25.42
CA SER A 107 -5.44 19.84 -24.08
C SER A 107 -5.23 18.59 -23.21
N LEU A 108 -4.49 17.58 -23.68
CA LEU A 108 -4.35 16.28 -23.02
C LEU A 108 -3.48 16.40 -21.76
N MET A 109 -4.11 16.37 -20.58
CA MET A 109 -3.46 16.52 -19.28
C MET A 109 -3.01 15.20 -18.65
N LYS A 110 -3.60 14.07 -19.06
CA LYS A 110 -3.29 12.73 -18.52
C LYS A 110 -3.24 11.67 -19.61
N ILE A 111 -2.13 10.92 -19.65
CA ILE A 111 -1.97 9.68 -20.42
C ILE A 111 -1.64 8.53 -19.44
N VAL A 112 -2.39 7.43 -19.53
CA VAL A 112 -2.07 6.16 -18.89
C VAL A 112 -2.12 5.07 -19.96
N ILE A 113 -1.02 4.38 -20.23
CA ILE A 113 -0.97 3.23 -21.16
C ILE A 113 -0.27 2.09 -20.44
N GLN A 114 -1.04 1.20 -19.82
CA GLN A 114 -0.56 0.12 -18.96
C GLN A 114 -1.00 -1.26 -19.44
N HIS A 115 -0.40 -2.32 -18.87
CA HIS A 115 -0.53 -3.75 -19.24
C HIS A 115 -0.62 -3.99 -20.77
N ASN A 116 0.21 -3.27 -21.50
CA ASN A 116 0.45 -3.41 -22.93
C ASN A 116 1.88 -3.98 -23.12
N LYS A 117 2.44 -3.87 -24.33
CA LYS A 117 3.72 -4.50 -24.71
C LYS A 117 4.75 -3.48 -25.18
N LEU A 118 4.61 -2.19 -24.79
CA LEU A 118 5.46 -1.12 -25.32
C LEU A 118 6.94 -1.46 -25.10
N ILE A 119 7.72 -1.49 -26.18
CA ILE A 119 9.13 -1.95 -26.15
C ILE A 119 10.10 -0.76 -26.02
N THR A 120 9.74 0.39 -26.60
CA THR A 120 10.57 1.60 -26.57
C THR A 120 9.75 2.87 -26.71
N VAL A 121 10.20 3.96 -26.07
CA VAL A 121 9.65 5.31 -26.28
C VAL A 121 10.58 6.08 -27.22
N LYS A 122 10.07 6.42 -28.41
CA LYS A 122 10.84 7.14 -29.45
C LYS A 122 10.95 8.63 -29.11
N GLY A 123 11.96 9.29 -29.68
CA GLY A 123 12.11 10.74 -29.57
C GLY A 123 10.89 11.46 -30.14
N ASN A 124 10.43 12.51 -29.46
CA ASN A 124 9.24 13.30 -29.82
C ASN A 124 7.91 12.52 -29.86
N THR A 125 7.80 11.34 -29.21
CA THR A 125 6.53 10.58 -29.16
C THR A 125 5.37 11.42 -28.61
N PHE A 126 5.63 12.25 -27.59
CA PHE A 126 4.63 13.09 -26.93
C PHE A 126 4.76 14.60 -27.27
N ALA A 127 5.44 14.94 -28.38
CA ALA A 127 5.69 16.33 -28.74
C ALA A 127 4.39 17.11 -29.02
N GLY A 128 4.32 18.32 -28.47
CA GLY A 128 3.14 19.21 -28.55
C GLY A 128 2.14 19.06 -27.39
N LEU A 129 2.34 18.10 -26.47
CA LEU A 129 1.52 17.95 -25.28
C LEU A 129 2.01 18.83 -24.12
N ASP A 130 2.03 20.15 -24.36
CA ASP A 130 2.55 21.13 -23.41
C ASP A 130 1.79 21.12 -22.06
N GLU A 131 0.51 20.77 -22.05
CA GLU A 131 -0.34 20.69 -20.83
C GLU A 131 -0.33 19.32 -20.13
N LEU A 132 0.43 18.32 -20.61
CA LEU A 132 0.46 16.99 -20.00
C LEU A 132 1.09 17.03 -18.61
N ARG A 133 0.35 16.57 -17.58
CA ARG A 133 0.75 16.58 -16.16
C ARG A 133 1.08 15.20 -15.63
N LEU A 134 0.43 14.16 -16.16
CA LEU A 134 0.64 12.76 -15.79
C LEU A 134 0.89 11.90 -17.04
N LEU A 135 2.03 11.22 -17.06
CA LEU A 135 2.36 10.16 -18.03
C LEU A 135 2.66 8.86 -17.28
N SER A 136 1.80 7.87 -17.43
CA SER A 136 2.04 6.50 -16.98
C SER A 136 2.21 5.55 -18.16
N LEU A 137 3.31 4.82 -18.17
CA LEU A 137 3.61 3.70 -19.06
C LEU A 137 3.90 2.43 -18.24
N ALA A 138 3.29 2.31 -17.06
CA ALA A 138 3.50 1.22 -16.12
C ALA A 138 3.13 -0.15 -16.69
N PHE A 139 3.77 -1.22 -16.22
CA PHE A 139 3.48 -2.60 -16.61
C PHE A 139 3.50 -2.82 -18.14
N ASN A 140 4.56 -2.35 -18.79
CA ASN A 140 4.88 -2.63 -20.20
C ASN A 140 6.18 -3.45 -20.29
N ASN A 141 6.82 -3.48 -21.45
CA ASN A 141 8.08 -4.19 -21.67
C ASN A 141 9.17 -3.21 -22.17
N LEU A 142 9.18 -1.99 -21.65
CA LEU A 142 10.09 -0.94 -22.11
C LEU A 142 11.53 -1.32 -21.76
N THR A 143 12.36 -1.56 -22.77
CA THR A 143 13.79 -1.84 -22.62
C THR A 143 14.66 -0.61 -22.85
N SER A 144 14.10 0.44 -23.46
CA SER A 144 14.82 1.67 -23.80
C SER A 144 13.88 2.87 -23.91
N ILE A 145 14.40 4.04 -23.53
CA ILE A 145 13.72 5.33 -23.69
C ILE A 145 14.69 6.27 -24.42
N SER A 146 14.22 6.94 -25.48
CA SER A 146 15.02 7.91 -26.23
C SER A 146 15.32 9.14 -25.37
N ALA A 147 16.51 9.74 -25.52
CA ALA A 147 16.89 10.96 -24.82
C ALA A 147 15.91 12.14 -25.09
N ALA A 148 15.24 12.13 -26.24
CA ALA A 148 14.22 13.12 -26.61
C ALA A 148 12.76 12.60 -26.41
N ALA A 149 12.54 11.54 -25.64
CA ALA A 149 11.21 10.94 -25.46
C ALA A 149 10.18 11.91 -24.86
N PHE A 150 10.59 12.69 -23.87
CA PHE A 150 9.75 13.65 -23.15
C PHE A 150 9.87 15.10 -23.68
N ALA A 151 10.45 15.27 -24.87
CA ALA A 151 10.57 16.58 -25.50
C ALA A 151 9.19 17.24 -25.71
N GLY A 152 8.98 18.41 -25.09
CA GLY A 152 7.72 19.14 -25.10
C GLY A 152 6.85 18.96 -23.85
N LEU A 153 7.18 18.06 -22.92
CA LEU A 153 6.36 17.79 -21.73
C LEU A 153 6.59 18.81 -20.58
N LYS A 154 6.46 20.10 -20.91
CA LYS A 154 6.84 21.25 -20.06
C LYS A 154 6.12 21.32 -18.71
N ASN A 155 4.90 20.79 -18.63
CA ASN A 155 4.06 20.77 -17.42
C ASN A 155 3.97 19.40 -16.73
N LEU A 156 4.82 18.44 -17.11
CA LEU A 156 4.78 17.10 -16.53
C LEU A 156 5.22 17.11 -15.06
N SER A 157 4.35 16.64 -14.17
CA SER A 157 4.59 16.52 -12.73
C SER A 157 4.72 15.06 -12.27
N TYR A 158 4.02 14.14 -12.93
CA TYR A 158 4.00 12.71 -12.59
C TYR A 158 4.48 11.88 -13.77
N LEU A 159 5.58 11.16 -13.58
CA LEU A 159 6.10 10.17 -14.53
C LEU A 159 6.15 8.79 -13.86
N VAL A 160 5.43 7.83 -14.44
CA VAL A 160 5.26 6.49 -13.88
C VAL A 160 5.73 5.45 -14.90
N LEU A 161 6.85 4.82 -14.62
CA LEU A 161 7.53 3.82 -15.46
C LEU A 161 7.67 2.46 -14.75
N THR A 162 6.98 2.28 -13.62
CA THR A 162 7.00 1.08 -12.78
C THR A 162 6.64 -0.19 -13.56
N GLY A 163 7.34 -1.30 -13.32
CA GLY A 163 7.05 -2.59 -13.97
C GLY A 163 7.43 -2.58 -15.45
N ASN A 164 8.71 -2.39 -15.75
CA ASN A 164 9.26 -2.39 -17.11
C ASN A 164 10.62 -3.13 -17.13
N ALA A 165 11.33 -3.10 -18.26
CA ALA A 165 12.60 -3.80 -18.46
C ALA A 165 13.78 -2.82 -18.67
N LEU A 166 13.70 -1.62 -18.08
CA LEU A 166 14.72 -0.57 -18.26
C LEU A 166 15.98 -0.94 -17.47
N SER A 167 17.14 -0.97 -18.13
CA SER A 167 18.44 -1.21 -17.49
C SER A 167 19.30 0.04 -17.31
N THR A 168 19.04 1.08 -18.09
CA THR A 168 19.75 2.37 -18.09
C THR A 168 18.80 3.49 -18.54
N LEU A 169 19.13 4.74 -18.21
CA LEU A 169 18.41 5.94 -18.65
C LEU A 169 19.38 6.94 -19.32
N PRO A 170 18.97 7.68 -20.36
CA PRO A 170 19.79 8.75 -20.94
C PRO A 170 20.04 9.89 -19.94
N ALA A 171 21.27 10.41 -19.88
CA ALA A 171 21.68 11.43 -18.90
C ALA A 171 20.89 12.75 -18.97
N ILE A 172 20.30 13.06 -20.13
CA ILE A 172 19.54 14.30 -20.39
C ILE A 172 18.01 14.08 -20.36
N LEU A 173 17.53 12.90 -19.97
CA LEU A 173 16.13 12.48 -20.13
C LEU A 173 15.11 13.45 -19.49
N PHE A 174 15.49 14.10 -18.39
CA PHE A 174 14.61 14.98 -17.61
C PHE A 174 14.83 16.48 -17.85
N GLU A 175 15.77 16.88 -18.72
CA GLU A 175 15.94 18.30 -19.11
C GLU A 175 14.65 18.95 -19.66
N PRO A 176 13.78 18.26 -20.45
CA PRO A 176 12.54 18.85 -20.95
C PRO A 176 11.42 18.97 -19.90
N THR A 177 11.59 18.38 -18.71
CA THR A 177 10.54 18.16 -17.71
C THR A 177 10.88 18.72 -16.32
N PRO A 178 11.22 20.02 -16.19
CA PRO A 178 11.71 20.60 -14.93
C PRO A 178 10.64 20.72 -13.83
N LYS A 179 9.37 20.41 -14.12
CA LYS A 179 8.24 20.45 -13.17
C LYS A 179 7.87 19.08 -12.58
N LEU A 180 8.68 18.05 -12.78
CA LEU A 180 8.46 16.74 -12.18
C LEU A 180 8.50 16.86 -10.64
N THR A 181 7.42 16.40 -10.01
CA THR A 181 7.29 16.25 -8.55
C THR A 181 7.44 14.79 -8.14
N THR A 182 7.01 13.86 -8.99
CA THR A 182 6.96 12.43 -8.69
C THR A 182 7.49 11.61 -9.87
N ILE A 183 8.50 10.78 -9.60
CA ILE A 183 9.06 9.82 -10.55
C ILE A 183 9.03 8.42 -9.94
N THR A 184 8.39 7.46 -10.62
CA THR A 184 8.50 6.04 -10.26
C THR A 184 9.16 5.24 -11.38
N LEU A 185 10.20 4.50 -11.01
CA LEU A 185 11.04 3.65 -11.85
C LEU A 185 11.16 2.23 -11.26
N SER A 186 10.28 1.91 -10.30
CA SER A 186 10.30 0.65 -9.55
C SER A 186 10.01 -0.58 -10.40
N HIS A 187 10.44 -1.76 -9.95
CA HIS A 187 10.31 -3.01 -10.71
C HIS A 187 10.85 -2.87 -12.14
N ASN A 188 12.14 -2.54 -12.24
CA ASN A 188 12.91 -2.47 -13.48
C ASN A 188 14.25 -3.22 -13.28
N ALA A 189 15.16 -3.12 -14.25
CA ALA A 189 16.47 -3.79 -14.22
C ALA A 189 17.64 -2.78 -14.13
N ILE A 190 17.40 -1.60 -13.54
CA ILE A 190 18.37 -0.49 -13.57
C ILE A 190 19.56 -0.84 -12.66
N THR A 191 20.75 -0.94 -13.26
CA THR A 191 22.01 -1.20 -12.53
C THR A 191 22.74 0.08 -12.13
N SER A 192 22.57 1.16 -12.90
CA SER A 192 23.23 2.44 -12.68
C SER A 192 22.43 3.60 -13.28
N LEU A 193 22.63 4.79 -12.72
CA LEU A 193 22.00 6.04 -13.15
C LEU A 193 23.09 7.07 -13.49
N PRO A 194 22.98 7.84 -14.60
CA PRO A 194 23.95 8.89 -14.89
C PRO A 194 23.97 9.97 -13.79
N ALA A 195 25.17 10.40 -13.39
CA ALA A 195 25.36 11.33 -12.27
C ALA A 195 24.63 12.68 -12.41
N THR A 196 24.35 13.14 -13.63
CA THR A 196 23.64 14.39 -13.92
C THR A 196 22.13 14.21 -14.15
N LEU A 197 21.60 12.99 -14.10
CA LEU A 197 20.23 12.66 -14.54
C LEU A 197 19.15 13.54 -13.87
N PHE A 198 19.33 13.84 -12.58
CA PHE A 198 18.39 14.62 -11.78
C PHE A 198 18.82 16.09 -11.56
N ASP A 199 19.96 16.55 -12.08
CA ASP A 199 20.41 17.95 -11.94
C ASP A 199 19.35 18.99 -12.45
N PRO A 200 18.53 18.73 -13.49
CA PRO A 200 17.47 19.66 -13.92
C PRO A 200 16.27 19.80 -12.98
N LEU A 201 16.16 18.98 -11.93
CA LEU A 201 14.90 18.72 -11.22
C LEU A 201 14.85 19.41 -9.84
N SER A 202 14.39 20.66 -9.83
CA SER A 202 14.32 21.48 -8.60
C SER A 202 13.09 21.22 -7.71
N TYR A 203 12.14 20.38 -8.12
CA TYR A 203 10.81 20.26 -7.50
C TYR A 203 10.36 18.82 -7.18
N VAL A 204 11.23 17.81 -7.32
CA VAL A 204 10.86 16.41 -7.03
C VAL A 204 10.64 16.27 -5.53
N SER A 205 9.44 15.87 -5.11
CA SER A 205 9.15 15.48 -3.73
C SER A 205 9.25 13.97 -3.53
N ARG A 206 9.08 13.17 -4.58
CA ARG A 206 9.12 11.71 -4.52
C ARG A 206 9.91 11.06 -5.64
N LEU A 207 10.87 10.21 -5.27
CA LEU A 207 11.58 9.31 -6.17
C LEU A 207 11.48 7.86 -5.68
N ASP A 208 10.91 6.99 -6.49
CA ASP A 208 10.84 5.54 -6.25
C ASP A 208 11.68 4.78 -7.28
N LEU A 209 12.71 4.10 -6.79
CA LEU A 209 13.66 3.25 -7.51
C LEU A 209 13.69 1.83 -6.91
N SER A 210 12.67 1.44 -6.14
CA SER A 210 12.62 0.12 -5.49
C SER A 210 12.60 -1.03 -6.50
N ASN A 211 13.01 -2.23 -6.10
CA ASN A 211 12.96 -3.43 -6.93
C ASN A 211 13.74 -3.22 -8.26
N ASN A 212 15.03 -2.90 -8.13
CA ASN A 212 15.98 -2.66 -9.22
C ASN A 212 17.31 -3.36 -8.90
N GLN A 213 18.39 -3.02 -9.61
CA GLN A 213 19.70 -3.66 -9.49
C GLN A 213 20.81 -2.64 -9.16
N LEU A 214 20.45 -1.52 -8.51
CA LEU A 214 21.39 -0.42 -8.24
C LEU A 214 22.48 -0.87 -7.25
N GLU A 215 23.74 -0.76 -7.67
CA GLU A 215 24.90 -1.01 -6.80
C GLU A 215 25.32 0.26 -6.02
N SER A 216 24.96 1.45 -6.50
CA SER A 216 25.23 2.73 -5.84
C SER A 216 24.17 3.80 -6.13
N PHE A 217 24.01 4.74 -5.20
CA PHE A 217 23.13 5.91 -5.36
C PHE A 217 23.82 7.16 -4.76
N GLN A 218 24.43 7.98 -5.61
CA GLN A 218 25.28 9.13 -5.19
C GLN A 218 24.78 10.46 -5.77
N PHE A 219 23.63 10.93 -5.28
CA PHE A 219 23.01 12.19 -5.72
C PHE A 219 22.89 13.21 -4.56
N PRO A 220 24.00 13.78 -4.04
CA PRO A 220 23.98 14.63 -2.84
C PRO A 220 23.22 15.97 -3.01
N LYS A 221 23.07 16.43 -4.26
CA LYS A 221 22.27 17.62 -4.60
C LYS A 221 20.77 17.34 -4.77
N LEU A 222 20.37 16.07 -4.90
CA LEU A 222 18.97 15.73 -5.10
C LEU A 222 18.20 16.02 -3.81
N ASN A 223 17.14 16.81 -3.95
CA ASN A 223 16.22 17.15 -2.87
C ASN A 223 14.92 16.42 -3.12
N VAL A 224 14.50 15.56 -2.18
CA VAL A 224 13.31 14.70 -2.28
C VAL A 224 12.76 14.40 -0.90
N THR A 225 11.49 14.73 -0.64
CA THR A 225 10.83 14.44 0.65
C THR A 225 10.79 12.94 0.94
N LEU A 226 10.47 12.12 -0.07
CA LEU A 226 10.39 10.66 0.00
C LEU A 226 11.30 10.01 -1.04
N LEU A 227 12.22 9.17 -0.58
CA LEU A 227 13.12 8.36 -1.41
C LEU A 227 12.93 6.87 -1.08
N VAL A 228 12.64 6.07 -2.11
CA VAL A 228 12.46 4.61 -1.99
C VAL A 228 13.51 3.89 -2.84
N LEU A 229 14.32 3.07 -2.17
CA LEU A 229 15.46 2.31 -2.68
C LEU A 229 15.39 0.82 -2.29
N GLN A 230 14.29 0.36 -1.68
CA GLN A 230 14.02 -1.04 -1.30
C GLN A 230 14.41 -2.03 -2.40
N ASN A 231 14.94 -3.21 -2.02
CA ASN A 231 15.22 -4.32 -2.94
C ASN A 231 16.11 -3.89 -4.12
N ASN A 232 17.37 -3.58 -3.79
CA ASN A 232 18.44 -3.21 -4.71
C ASN A 232 19.74 -3.93 -4.28
N SER A 233 20.92 -3.49 -4.73
CA SER A 233 22.22 -4.08 -4.35
C SER A 233 23.19 -3.04 -3.76
N LEU A 234 22.65 -1.98 -3.12
CA LEU A 234 23.45 -0.91 -2.54
C LEU A 234 24.33 -1.44 -1.40
N ALA A 235 25.64 -1.17 -1.47
CA ALA A 235 26.60 -1.50 -0.40
C ALA A 235 26.91 -0.30 0.52
N GLU A 236 26.80 0.92 -0.01
CA GLU A 236 26.94 2.17 0.74
C GLU A 236 25.76 3.11 0.44
N LEU A 237 25.37 3.93 1.43
CA LEU A 237 24.28 4.91 1.28
C LEU A 237 24.67 6.29 1.84
N GLY A 238 24.37 7.33 1.04
CA GLY A 238 24.51 8.74 1.42
C GLY A 238 23.20 9.31 1.96
N LEU A 239 23.16 9.51 3.29
CA LEU A 239 22.05 10.09 4.04
C LEU A 239 22.14 11.62 3.96
N ASN A 240 21.68 12.16 2.83
CA ASN A 240 21.75 13.59 2.51
C ASN A 240 20.71 14.39 3.32
N ASP A 241 21.02 15.65 3.66
CA ASP A 241 20.13 16.54 4.42
C ASP A 241 18.83 16.92 3.68
N HIS A 242 18.69 16.55 2.41
CA HIS A 242 17.53 16.87 1.59
C HIS A 242 16.49 15.74 1.50
N VAL A 243 16.57 14.74 2.41
CA VAL A 243 15.60 13.64 2.52
C VAL A 243 14.91 13.67 3.89
N VAL A 244 13.62 13.37 3.93
CA VAL A 244 12.81 13.32 5.16
C VAL A 244 12.36 11.89 5.48
N TYR A 245 11.88 11.17 4.47
CA TYR A 245 11.47 9.76 4.55
C TYR A 245 12.34 8.92 3.61
N LEU A 246 13.03 7.93 4.16
CA LEU A 246 13.93 7.04 3.42
C LEU A 246 13.58 5.58 3.68
N LYS A 247 13.23 4.86 2.61
CA LYS A 247 12.96 3.40 2.61
C LYS A 247 14.03 2.70 1.78
N ALA A 248 14.94 1.97 2.41
CA ALA A 248 16.09 1.32 1.77
C ALA A 248 16.31 -0.11 2.31
N GLU A 249 15.22 -0.80 2.69
CA GLU A 249 15.28 -2.19 3.12
C GLU A 249 15.74 -3.16 2.01
N GLN A 250 16.08 -4.39 2.37
CA GLN A 250 16.43 -5.47 1.44
C GLN A 250 17.55 -5.06 0.48
N ASN A 251 18.69 -4.64 1.04
CA ASN A 251 19.86 -4.19 0.31
C ASN A 251 21.13 -4.87 0.90
N ARG A 252 22.32 -4.32 0.66
CA ARG A 252 23.59 -4.84 1.21
C ARG A 252 24.34 -3.76 1.99
N ILE A 253 23.63 -2.75 2.48
CA ILE A 253 24.22 -1.54 3.04
C ILE A 253 24.94 -1.90 4.33
N SER A 254 26.26 -1.72 4.35
CA SER A 254 27.08 -1.83 5.57
C SER A 254 27.69 -0.48 5.97
N ARG A 255 27.73 0.49 5.05
CA ARG A 255 28.32 1.81 5.27
C ARG A 255 27.33 2.94 5.02
N LEU A 256 27.07 3.71 6.07
CA LEU A 256 26.26 4.92 6.05
C LEU A 256 27.16 6.16 6.10
N THR A 257 26.79 7.20 5.35
CA THR A 257 27.54 8.48 5.25
C THR A 257 26.58 9.66 5.14
N GLY A 258 27.07 10.89 5.31
CA GLY A 258 26.25 12.09 5.31
C GLY A 258 25.75 12.48 6.71
N THR A 259 24.88 13.49 6.77
CA THR A 259 24.46 14.16 8.00
C THR A 259 22.99 13.93 8.36
N GLY A 260 22.14 13.59 7.39
CA GLY A 260 20.73 13.22 7.58
C GLY A 260 19.88 14.23 8.37
N ALA A 261 20.23 15.52 8.39
CA ALA A 261 19.72 16.49 9.35
C ALA A 261 18.20 16.81 9.26
N ASN A 262 17.53 16.32 8.22
CA ASN A 262 16.08 16.41 8.03
C ASN A 262 15.35 15.05 8.02
N LEU A 263 16.05 13.92 8.17
CA LEU A 263 15.43 12.60 8.23
C LEU A 263 14.56 12.47 9.49
N THR A 264 13.29 12.15 9.30
CA THR A 264 12.35 11.77 10.37
C THR A 264 12.06 10.27 10.39
N THR A 265 12.18 9.61 9.24
CA THR A 265 11.90 8.17 9.08
C THR A 265 12.99 7.51 8.25
N LEU A 266 13.61 6.48 8.82
CA LEU A 266 14.69 5.71 8.18
C LEU A 266 14.40 4.20 8.32
N ILE A 267 14.07 3.55 7.22
CA ILE A 267 13.81 2.11 7.15
C ILE A 267 14.99 1.43 6.44
N LEU A 268 15.71 0.60 7.18
CA LEU A 268 16.93 -0.10 6.76
C LEU A 268 16.86 -1.61 7.05
N SER A 269 15.66 -2.20 7.16
CA SER A 269 15.45 -3.65 7.37
C SER A 269 16.25 -4.51 6.36
N GLU A 270 16.66 -5.71 6.74
CA GLU A 270 17.39 -6.68 5.89
C GLU A 270 18.57 -6.04 5.12
N ASN A 271 19.55 -5.53 5.87
CA ASN A 271 20.80 -4.95 5.37
C ASN A 271 22.02 -5.54 6.11
N ALA A 272 23.20 -4.99 5.88
CA ALA A 272 24.48 -5.46 6.45
C ALA A 272 25.09 -4.47 7.46
N ILE A 273 24.25 -3.69 8.16
CA ILE A 273 24.70 -2.66 9.10
C ILE A 273 25.19 -3.30 10.40
N THR A 274 26.37 -2.89 10.86
CA THR A 274 26.93 -3.30 12.16
C THR A 274 27.05 -2.12 13.14
N ASP A 275 27.39 -0.93 12.64
CA ASP A 275 27.66 0.30 13.40
C ASP A 275 26.56 1.36 13.17
N LEU A 276 26.09 1.97 14.25
CA LEU A 276 25.08 3.03 14.26
C LEU A 276 25.67 4.44 14.49
N THR A 277 26.98 4.58 14.68
CA THR A 277 27.67 5.86 14.90
C THR A 277 27.31 6.94 13.85
N PRO A 278 27.18 6.64 12.54
CA PRO A 278 26.76 7.63 11.55
C PRO A 278 25.37 8.24 11.79
N LEU A 279 24.49 7.57 12.53
CA LEU A 279 23.11 8.00 12.77
C LEU A 279 22.95 8.90 14.01
N LEU A 280 23.91 8.89 14.95
CA LEU A 280 23.78 9.57 16.26
C LEU A 280 23.60 11.09 16.18
N GLY A 281 23.97 11.70 15.04
CA GLY A 281 23.77 13.13 14.76
C GLY A 281 22.35 13.50 14.29
N MET A 282 21.49 12.53 13.94
CA MET A 282 20.21 12.77 13.27
C MET A 282 19.09 13.13 14.26
N LYS A 283 19.19 14.32 14.88
CA LYS A 283 18.31 14.78 15.96
C LYS A 283 16.83 15.08 15.58
N LYS A 284 16.38 14.66 14.40
CA LYS A 284 14.96 14.66 13.98
C LYS A 284 14.40 13.25 13.74
N LEU A 285 15.23 12.22 13.87
CA LEU A 285 14.86 10.84 13.57
C LEU A 285 13.86 10.33 14.60
N SER A 286 12.61 10.16 14.18
CA SER A 286 11.46 9.75 14.98
C SER A 286 11.10 8.28 14.78
N LYS A 287 11.34 7.73 13.57
CA LYS A 287 11.17 6.29 13.26
C LYS A 287 12.44 5.69 12.65
N LEU A 288 12.92 4.60 13.24
CA LEU A 288 14.08 3.83 12.78
C LEU A 288 13.72 2.33 12.72
N SER A 289 13.90 1.70 11.55
CA SER A 289 13.92 0.23 11.44
C SER A 289 15.30 -0.26 11.02
N LEU A 290 15.80 -1.26 11.76
CA LEU A 290 17.05 -1.98 11.54
C LEU A 290 16.80 -3.50 11.57
N ASN A 291 15.55 -3.96 11.40
CA ASN A 291 15.16 -5.37 11.40
C ASN A 291 16.14 -6.24 10.58
N GLY A 292 16.55 -7.39 11.10
CA GLY A 292 17.41 -8.36 10.42
C GLY A 292 18.85 -7.91 10.13
N ASN A 293 19.32 -6.75 10.64
CA ASN A 293 20.70 -6.32 10.47
C ASN A 293 21.66 -7.02 11.45
N PRO A 294 22.91 -7.31 11.04
CA PRO A 294 23.94 -7.92 11.89
C PRO A 294 24.59 -6.88 12.83
N LEU A 295 23.78 -6.24 13.69
CA LEU A 295 24.25 -5.27 14.68
C LEU A 295 25.27 -5.91 15.65
N GLU A 296 26.20 -5.11 16.18
CA GLU A 296 27.11 -5.61 17.22
C GLU A 296 26.31 -6.03 18.48
N PRO A 297 26.64 -7.13 19.18
CA PRO A 297 25.84 -7.60 20.32
C PRO A 297 25.69 -6.58 21.45
N ASN A 298 26.68 -5.69 21.61
CA ASN A 298 26.71 -4.61 22.60
C ASN A 298 26.18 -3.26 22.05
N THR A 299 25.39 -3.26 20.97
CA THR A 299 24.79 -2.05 20.40
C THR A 299 23.84 -1.37 21.40
N VAL A 300 23.92 -0.03 21.50
CA VAL A 300 23.05 0.78 22.36
C VAL A 300 22.41 1.92 21.58
N PHE A 301 21.20 2.32 21.98
CA PHE A 301 20.38 3.31 21.26
C PHE A 301 20.27 4.65 22.00
N ASN A 302 21.01 4.83 23.09
CA ASN A 302 20.89 5.97 24.02
C ASN A 302 21.20 7.36 23.46
N GLY A 303 21.71 7.47 22.22
CA GLY A 303 21.89 8.74 21.50
C GLY A 303 20.68 9.21 20.69
N PHE A 304 19.62 8.39 20.58
CA PHE A 304 18.40 8.65 19.80
C PHE A 304 17.26 9.23 20.65
N GLU A 305 17.55 10.22 21.50
CA GLU A 305 16.63 10.83 22.49
C GLU A 305 15.24 11.26 21.97
N GLY A 306 15.09 11.53 20.66
CA GLY A 306 13.84 11.95 20.00
C GLY A 306 13.14 10.86 19.19
N LEU A 307 13.44 9.59 19.45
CA LEU A 307 12.92 8.44 18.71
C LEU A 307 11.60 7.94 19.33
N HIS A 308 10.54 7.91 18.53
CA HIS A 308 9.21 7.42 18.91
C HIS A 308 8.98 5.96 18.50
N GLN A 309 9.63 5.47 17.45
CA GLN A 309 9.46 4.10 16.94
C GLN A 309 10.81 3.45 16.60
N LEU A 310 11.13 2.34 17.26
CA LEU A 310 12.33 1.54 17.05
C LEU A 310 11.96 0.10 16.69
N MET A 311 12.42 -0.38 15.54
CA MET A 311 12.23 -1.75 15.08
C MET A 311 13.59 -2.43 14.92
N ILE A 312 13.87 -3.43 15.75
CA ILE A 312 15.15 -4.15 15.83
C ILE A 312 14.92 -5.67 15.96
N SER A 313 13.88 -6.16 15.29
CA SER A 313 13.58 -7.58 15.14
C SER A 313 14.77 -8.32 14.53
N LYS A 314 15.02 -9.58 14.94
CA LYS A 314 16.01 -10.46 14.27
C LYS A 314 17.45 -9.88 14.23
N THR A 315 17.82 -9.00 15.17
CA THR A 315 19.17 -8.39 15.25
C THR A 315 20.13 -9.14 16.18
N ASN A 316 19.60 -10.00 17.08
CA ASN A 316 20.35 -10.82 18.05
C ASN A 316 21.24 -10.01 19.03
N ILE A 317 20.90 -8.75 19.31
CA ILE A 317 21.63 -7.93 20.28
C ILE A 317 21.43 -8.44 21.72
N GLN A 318 22.44 -8.23 22.58
CA GLN A 318 22.34 -8.46 24.01
C GLN A 318 21.79 -7.21 24.68
N ILE A 319 20.53 -7.27 25.09
CA ILE A 319 19.83 -6.14 25.72
C ILE A 319 20.25 -6.03 27.18
N THR A 320 20.52 -4.79 27.62
CA THR A 320 20.91 -4.41 28.98
C THR A 320 20.18 -3.12 29.39
N GLU A 321 20.26 -2.72 30.67
CA GLU A 321 19.78 -1.42 31.16
C GLU A 321 20.29 -0.21 30.33
N GLN A 322 21.47 -0.33 29.70
CA GLN A 322 22.07 0.74 28.91
C GLN A 322 21.62 0.74 27.44
N THR A 323 21.02 -0.34 26.95
CA THR A 323 20.63 -0.50 25.54
C THR A 323 19.55 0.51 25.12
N PHE A 324 18.60 0.81 26.02
CA PHE A 324 17.50 1.76 25.78
C PHE A 324 17.48 2.97 26.73
N ALA A 325 18.60 3.24 27.40
CA ALA A 325 18.72 4.39 28.29
C ALA A 325 18.38 5.71 27.55
N ASN A 326 17.75 6.66 28.24
CA ASN A 326 17.32 7.98 27.71
C ASN A 326 16.23 7.96 26.61
N LEU A 327 15.72 6.81 26.16
CA LEU A 327 14.66 6.73 25.15
C LEU A 327 13.25 6.97 25.72
N SER A 328 13.05 8.08 26.43
CA SER A 328 11.79 8.34 27.13
C SER A 328 10.58 8.58 26.23
N GLN A 329 10.80 9.05 25.00
CA GLN A 329 9.75 9.35 24.00
C GLN A 329 9.33 8.14 23.14
N LEU A 330 9.86 6.95 23.43
CA LEU A 330 9.66 5.76 22.59
C LEU A 330 8.28 5.13 22.82
N GLU A 331 7.37 5.33 21.86
CA GLU A 331 5.98 4.81 21.86
C GLU A 331 5.89 3.35 21.41
N LEU A 332 6.75 2.94 20.46
CA LEU A 332 6.77 1.59 19.88
C LEU A 332 8.19 1.00 19.86
N LEU A 333 8.33 -0.20 20.41
CA LEU A 333 9.55 -1.00 20.38
C LEU A 333 9.26 -2.42 19.89
N ASP A 334 9.95 -2.84 18.82
CA ASP A 334 9.90 -4.23 18.31
C ASP A 334 11.22 -4.96 18.53
N LEU A 335 11.13 -6.03 19.34
CA LEU A 335 12.19 -6.94 19.77
C LEU A 335 11.93 -8.38 19.28
N SER A 336 11.05 -8.59 18.29
CA SER A 336 10.72 -9.93 17.82
C SER A 336 11.93 -10.71 17.28
N TYR A 337 11.87 -12.05 17.29
CA TYR A 337 12.91 -12.93 16.74
C TYR A 337 14.35 -12.75 17.28
N ASN A 338 14.56 -12.11 18.44
CA ASN A 338 15.89 -11.87 19.04
C ASN A 338 16.37 -12.96 20.01
N GLY A 339 15.61 -14.04 20.19
CA GLY A 339 15.98 -15.17 21.06
C GLY A 339 15.89 -14.89 22.57
N ILE A 340 15.17 -13.84 22.98
CA ILE A 340 15.01 -13.42 24.38
C ILE A 340 14.37 -14.55 25.21
N THR A 341 15.00 -14.96 26.33
CA THR A 341 14.50 -16.04 27.21
C THR A 341 13.74 -15.51 28.44
N GLU A 342 13.99 -14.27 28.85
CA GLU A 342 13.44 -13.65 30.06
C GLU A 342 13.22 -12.15 29.81
N LEU A 343 12.15 -11.58 30.39
CA LEU A 343 11.85 -10.15 30.33
C LEU A 343 12.13 -9.50 31.68
N ASP A 344 13.38 -9.05 31.87
CA ASP A 344 13.75 -8.20 33.00
C ASP A 344 13.33 -6.75 32.74
N PHE A 345 12.23 -6.31 33.34
CA PHE A 345 11.70 -4.97 33.07
C PHE A 345 12.61 -3.82 33.52
N HIS A 346 13.68 -4.05 34.31
CA HIS A 346 14.73 -3.05 34.54
C HIS A 346 15.39 -2.59 33.23
N MET A 347 15.49 -3.47 32.22
CA MET A 347 16.03 -3.16 30.88
C MET A 347 15.21 -2.09 30.12
N PHE A 348 13.97 -1.84 30.54
CA PHE A 348 13.04 -0.88 29.95
C PHE A 348 12.78 0.34 30.83
N SER A 349 13.52 0.52 31.93
CA SER A 349 13.28 1.55 32.95
C SER A 349 13.30 3.01 32.47
N SER A 350 13.80 3.30 31.26
CA SER A 350 13.71 4.62 30.61
C SER A 350 12.46 4.81 29.73
N LEU A 351 11.76 3.73 29.36
CA LEU A 351 10.72 3.72 28.31
C LEU A 351 9.33 4.07 28.86
N ILE A 352 9.22 5.22 29.51
CA ILE A 352 8.03 5.61 30.28
C ILE A 352 6.79 5.78 29.39
N ASP A 353 6.94 6.32 28.18
CA ASP A 353 5.84 6.59 27.24
C ASP A 353 5.57 5.43 26.26
N LEU A 354 6.10 4.23 26.51
CA LEU A 354 5.95 3.05 25.65
C LEU A 354 4.51 2.50 25.68
N GLU A 355 3.77 2.68 24.59
CA GLU A 355 2.43 2.15 24.38
C GLU A 355 2.44 0.71 23.83
N ILE A 356 3.41 0.38 22.97
CA ILE A 356 3.46 -0.85 22.18
C ILE A 356 4.83 -1.52 22.31
N LEU A 357 4.85 -2.74 22.85
CA LEU A 357 6.04 -3.59 22.94
C LEU A 357 5.78 -4.91 22.21
N ILE A 358 6.56 -5.20 21.16
CA ILE A 358 6.48 -6.45 20.41
C ILE A 358 7.65 -7.34 20.83
N VAL A 359 7.34 -8.50 21.39
CA VAL A 359 8.31 -9.52 21.86
C VAL A 359 8.00 -10.90 21.26
N ALA A 360 7.32 -10.91 20.11
CA ALA A 360 6.91 -12.13 19.42
C ALA A 360 8.11 -12.99 18.94
N PHE A 361 7.88 -14.30 18.80
CA PHE A 361 8.86 -15.28 18.28
C PHE A 361 10.23 -15.28 19.00
N ASN A 362 10.23 -14.94 20.30
CA ASN A 362 11.35 -15.14 21.20
C ASN A 362 11.23 -16.50 21.93
N GLN A 363 11.83 -16.68 23.11
CA GLN A 363 11.84 -17.91 23.92
C GLN A 363 11.41 -17.64 25.37
N ILE A 364 10.54 -16.65 25.58
CA ILE A 364 10.18 -16.14 26.90
C ILE A 364 9.30 -17.15 27.65
N GLU A 365 9.76 -17.65 28.80
CA GLU A 365 8.98 -18.63 29.59
C GLU A 365 7.91 -17.98 30.49
N THR A 366 8.17 -16.80 31.06
CA THR A 366 7.23 -16.12 31.99
C THR A 366 7.25 -14.60 31.84
N ILE A 367 6.19 -13.95 32.36
CA ILE A 367 6.02 -12.49 32.38
C ILE A 367 5.65 -12.03 33.80
N ASN A 368 6.46 -11.16 34.41
CA ASN A 368 6.11 -10.52 35.67
C ASN A 368 5.21 -9.28 35.45
N PHE A 369 3.91 -9.46 35.65
CA PHE A 369 2.91 -8.39 35.49
C PHE A 369 2.97 -7.28 36.55
N ILE A 370 3.72 -7.45 37.64
CA ILE A 370 3.90 -6.40 38.65
C ILE A 370 4.97 -5.44 38.16
N GLU A 371 6.17 -5.94 37.88
CA GLU A 371 7.29 -5.17 37.32
C GLU A 371 6.93 -4.52 35.98
N LEU A 372 6.24 -5.24 35.08
CA LEU A 372 5.71 -4.66 33.84
C LEU A 372 4.91 -3.37 34.09
N ARG A 373 4.10 -3.34 35.16
CA ARG A 373 3.26 -2.17 35.48
C ARG A 373 3.93 -1.12 36.35
N GLU A 374 5.09 -1.44 36.93
CA GLU A 374 5.96 -0.49 37.61
C GLU A 374 6.85 0.27 36.62
N PHE A 375 7.44 -0.44 35.65
CA PHE A 375 8.35 0.14 34.64
C PHE A 375 7.65 0.64 33.37
N LEU A 376 6.56 -0.02 32.92
CA LEU A 376 5.83 0.32 31.70
C LEU A 376 4.35 0.67 32.02
N PRO A 377 4.09 1.82 32.68
CA PRO A 377 2.75 2.22 33.09
C PRO A 377 1.83 2.50 31.90
N ASN A 378 2.37 3.09 30.83
CA ASN A 378 1.63 3.47 29.62
C ASN A 378 1.43 2.31 28.62
N LEU A 379 1.97 1.11 28.88
CA LEU A 379 1.86 0.00 27.93
C LEU A 379 0.40 -0.42 27.71
N HIS A 380 -0.02 -0.54 26.46
CA HIS A 380 -1.38 -0.90 26.04
C HIS A 380 -1.39 -2.16 25.16
N VAL A 381 -0.33 -2.38 24.38
CA VAL A 381 -0.13 -3.60 23.59
C VAL A 381 1.19 -4.26 24.00
N LEU A 382 1.12 -5.55 24.35
CA LEU A 382 2.31 -6.40 24.51
C LEU A 382 2.13 -7.63 23.61
N GLU A 383 2.78 -7.65 22.45
CA GLU A 383 2.60 -8.74 21.49
C GLU A 383 3.55 -9.91 21.77
N ILE A 384 2.96 -11.07 22.12
CA ILE A 384 3.67 -12.19 22.77
C ILE A 384 3.70 -13.49 21.97
N CYS A 385 3.07 -13.57 20.80
CA CYS A 385 2.90 -14.84 20.08
C CYS A 385 4.24 -15.48 19.65
N GLY A 386 4.24 -16.79 19.37
CA GLY A 386 5.44 -17.49 18.89
C GLY A 386 6.47 -17.90 19.96
N ASN A 387 6.36 -17.42 21.22
CA ASN A 387 7.27 -17.77 22.34
C ASN A 387 7.14 -19.23 22.85
N GLY A 388 6.39 -20.11 22.17
CA GLY A 388 6.23 -21.51 22.58
C GLY A 388 5.42 -21.73 23.86
N TRP A 389 4.59 -20.75 24.27
CA TRP A 389 3.88 -20.77 25.56
C TRP A 389 3.11 -22.07 25.83
N ASN A 390 3.21 -22.58 27.06
CA ASN A 390 2.26 -23.59 27.54
C ASN A 390 0.82 -23.04 27.47
N SER A 391 -0.09 -23.74 26.79
CA SER A 391 -1.47 -23.25 26.54
C SER A 391 -2.33 -23.06 27.79
N THR A 392 -1.93 -23.58 28.95
CA THR A 392 -2.54 -23.28 30.26
C THR A 392 -1.95 -22.02 30.87
N TYR A 393 -0.63 -21.82 30.75
CA TYR A 393 0.03 -20.58 31.17
C TYR A 393 -0.45 -19.39 30.32
N LEU A 394 -0.55 -19.53 28.99
CA LEU A 394 -1.03 -18.48 28.10
C LEU A 394 -2.46 -18.01 28.44
N LYS A 395 -3.35 -18.92 28.87
CA LYS A 395 -4.69 -18.55 29.38
C LYS A 395 -4.62 -17.73 30.68
N SER A 396 -3.64 -17.99 31.53
CA SER A 396 -3.36 -17.17 32.72
C SER A 396 -2.81 -15.80 32.33
N VAL A 397 -1.82 -15.74 31.45
CA VAL A 397 -1.23 -14.51 30.87
C VAL A 397 -2.31 -13.61 30.28
N LEU A 398 -3.16 -14.13 29.39
CA LEU A 398 -4.29 -13.41 28.80
C LEU A 398 -5.36 -12.95 29.82
N THR A 399 -5.41 -13.57 30.99
CA THR A 399 -6.32 -13.16 32.08
C THR A 399 -5.71 -12.04 32.92
N HIS A 400 -4.38 -12.05 33.13
CA HIS A 400 -3.66 -10.93 33.74
C HIS A 400 -3.65 -9.72 32.80
N MET A 401 -3.35 -9.89 31.51
CA MET A 401 -3.42 -8.83 30.50
C MET A 401 -4.77 -8.11 30.50
N ARG A 402 -5.90 -8.85 30.45
CA ARG A 402 -7.24 -8.25 30.53
C ARG A 402 -7.53 -7.54 31.86
N ARG A 403 -6.97 -8.00 32.98
CA ARG A 403 -7.05 -7.30 34.29
C ARG A 403 -6.27 -5.98 34.28
N TYR A 404 -5.21 -5.89 33.49
CA TYR A 404 -4.34 -4.72 33.34
C TYR A 404 -4.61 -3.90 32.07
N HIS A 405 -5.72 -4.14 31.38
CA HIS A 405 -6.12 -3.49 30.12
C HIS A 405 -5.09 -3.59 28.98
N LEU A 406 -4.26 -4.64 28.97
CA LEU A 406 -3.35 -4.96 27.86
C LEU A 406 -4.06 -5.77 26.78
N SER A 407 -3.75 -5.46 25.52
CA SER A 407 -3.91 -6.38 24.38
C SER A 407 -2.67 -7.26 24.22
N ALA A 408 -2.85 -8.51 23.78
CA ALA A 408 -1.75 -9.43 23.48
C ALA A 408 -1.33 -9.42 22.00
N ASP A 409 -1.96 -8.55 21.20
CA ASP A 409 -1.81 -8.38 19.75
C ASP A 409 -2.29 -6.99 19.32
N MET A 410 -1.74 -6.43 18.24
CA MET A 410 -2.13 -5.11 17.75
C MET A 410 -3.59 -5.02 17.25
N GLN A 411 -4.23 -6.14 16.89
CA GLN A 411 -5.59 -6.16 16.34
C GLN A 411 -6.69 -6.41 17.39
N GLY A 412 -6.31 -6.61 18.65
CA GLY A 412 -7.21 -6.86 19.79
C GLY A 412 -7.84 -8.25 19.85
N LEU A 413 -7.48 -9.18 18.95
CA LEU A 413 -8.08 -10.51 18.78
C LEU A 413 -8.03 -11.35 20.07
N SER A 414 -6.94 -11.24 20.82
CA SER A 414 -6.73 -11.88 22.12
C SER A 414 -7.79 -11.50 23.17
N SER A 415 -8.33 -10.27 23.09
CA SER A 415 -9.35 -9.74 24.01
C SER A 415 -10.76 -10.21 23.67
N PHE A 416 -11.05 -10.50 22.40
CA PHE A 416 -12.38 -10.93 21.94
C PHE A 416 -12.65 -12.39 22.35
N PHE A 417 -13.69 -12.60 23.17
CA PHE A 417 -14.06 -13.92 23.69
C PHE A 417 -14.25 -15.02 22.62
N LEU A 418 -14.70 -14.65 21.41
CA LEU A 418 -14.87 -15.58 20.29
C LEU A 418 -13.55 -16.05 19.67
N PHE A 419 -12.51 -15.21 19.68
CA PHE A 419 -11.22 -15.46 19.02
C PHE A 419 -10.11 -15.85 20.00
N SER A 420 -10.21 -15.46 21.27
CA SER A 420 -9.27 -15.80 22.34
C SER A 420 -8.90 -17.31 22.41
N PRO A 421 -9.81 -18.29 22.20
CA PRO A 421 -9.42 -19.71 22.14
C PRO A 421 -8.52 -20.05 20.95
N MET A 422 -8.82 -19.49 19.77
CA MET A 422 -8.03 -19.67 18.54
C MET A 422 -6.68 -18.95 18.63
N PHE A 423 -6.65 -17.78 19.28
CA PHE A 423 -5.42 -17.06 19.60
C PHE A 423 -4.51 -17.89 20.52
N VAL A 424 -5.06 -18.52 21.57
CA VAL A 424 -4.28 -19.43 22.42
C VAL A 424 -3.76 -20.64 21.64
N GLU A 425 -4.53 -21.20 20.71
CA GLU A 425 -4.09 -22.31 19.86
C GLU A 425 -2.91 -21.88 18.96
N LEU A 426 -3.08 -20.81 18.19
CA LEU A 426 -2.04 -20.24 17.31
C LEU A 426 -0.76 -19.86 18.05
N CYS A 427 -0.88 -19.25 19.24
CA CYS A 427 0.26 -18.71 19.97
C CYS A 427 0.85 -19.70 21.00
N SER A 428 0.37 -20.95 21.06
CA SER A 428 0.99 -22.05 21.81
C SER A 428 1.58 -23.16 20.93
N THR A 429 1.42 -23.10 19.60
CA THR A 429 2.22 -23.94 18.71
C THR A 429 3.67 -23.47 18.68
N THR A 430 4.62 -24.38 18.90
CA THR A 430 6.06 -24.13 18.75
C THR A 430 6.40 -23.71 17.31
N PRO A 431 7.30 -22.74 17.09
CA PRO A 431 7.70 -22.33 15.75
C PRO A 431 8.23 -23.50 14.91
N SER A 432 7.67 -23.69 13.72
CA SER A 432 8.31 -24.52 12.69
C SER A 432 9.54 -23.78 12.17
N ALA A 433 10.72 -24.40 12.28
CA ALA A 433 12.02 -23.80 11.97
C ALA A 433 12.31 -23.61 10.45
N THR A 434 11.38 -22.97 9.74
CA THR A 434 11.57 -22.28 8.44
C THR A 434 10.36 -21.37 8.18
N PRO A 435 10.46 -20.07 8.48
CA PRO A 435 9.67 -19.05 7.77
C PRO A 435 10.13 -19.00 6.30
N SER A 436 9.21 -18.82 5.36
CA SER A 436 9.55 -18.32 4.02
C SER A 436 9.96 -16.85 4.11
N SER A 437 10.86 -16.41 3.23
CA SER A 437 11.50 -15.08 3.23
C SER A 437 10.59 -13.86 2.97
N ASP A 438 9.27 -14.07 2.90
CA ASP A 438 8.37 -13.25 2.09
C ASP A 438 7.20 -12.62 2.90
N GLU A 439 7.06 -12.92 4.20
CA GLU A 439 5.92 -12.48 5.04
C GLU A 439 6.31 -12.02 6.47
N ASP A 440 7.17 -11.00 6.63
CA ASP A 440 7.08 -10.07 7.79
C ASP A 440 7.90 -8.76 7.61
N ASP A 441 7.31 -7.75 6.97
CA ASP A 441 7.66 -6.31 7.14
C ASP A 441 6.51 -5.37 6.66
N THR A 442 5.35 -5.93 6.29
CA THR A 442 4.22 -5.23 5.64
C THR A 442 3.08 -4.85 6.60
N LEU A 443 3.39 -4.62 7.89
CA LEU A 443 2.40 -4.20 8.89
C LEU A 443 2.01 -2.70 8.80
N TYR A 444 2.37 -2.01 7.71
CA TYR A 444 1.85 -0.68 7.37
C TYR A 444 1.32 -0.65 5.93
N PRO A 445 0.25 0.13 5.64
CA PRO A 445 -0.50 -0.03 4.40
C PRO A 445 0.30 0.29 3.14
N GLU A 446 0.03 -0.42 2.05
CA GLU A 446 0.59 -0.16 0.71
C GLU A 446 0.29 1.29 0.25
N GLU A 447 1.28 2.18 0.38
CA GLU A 447 1.15 3.59 0.04
C GLU A 447 1.13 3.85 -1.48
N VAL A 448 1.66 2.91 -2.27
CA VAL A 448 1.73 2.96 -3.75
C VAL A 448 0.40 3.37 -4.39
N ASP A 449 -0.71 2.91 -3.81
CA ASP A 449 -2.08 3.13 -4.30
C ASP A 449 -2.83 4.24 -3.51
N LYS A 450 -2.16 4.93 -2.57
CA LYS A 450 -2.65 6.13 -1.87
C LYS A 450 -2.15 7.44 -2.48
N ASP A 451 -0.91 7.51 -2.97
CA ASP A 451 -0.35 8.75 -3.53
C ASP A 451 -1.11 9.23 -4.79
N PHE A 452 -1.65 8.31 -5.58
CA PHE A 452 -2.59 8.63 -6.67
C PHE A 452 -3.93 9.18 -6.16
N GLN A 453 -4.30 8.86 -4.92
CA GLN A 453 -5.38 9.47 -4.13
C GLN A 453 -5.16 10.95 -3.83
N GLU A 454 -4.06 11.20 -3.11
CA GLU A 454 -3.89 12.36 -2.22
C GLU A 454 -3.72 13.70 -2.95
N PHE A 455 -3.26 13.67 -4.20
CA PHE A 455 -3.10 14.87 -5.05
C PHE A 455 -4.35 15.25 -5.87
N TYR A 456 -5.47 14.52 -5.75
CA TYR A 456 -6.74 14.88 -6.38
C TYR A 456 -7.81 15.25 -5.34
N PRO A 457 -7.90 16.52 -4.92
CA PRO A 457 -9.01 17.01 -4.11
C PRO A 457 -10.30 17.06 -4.95
N THR A 458 -10.94 15.91 -5.18
CA THR A 458 -12.31 15.89 -5.70
C THR A 458 -13.23 16.51 -4.66
N THR A 459 -14.08 17.45 -5.08
CA THR A 459 -15.06 18.15 -4.21
C THR A 459 -16.28 17.28 -3.84
N ALA A 460 -16.01 16.05 -3.40
CA ALA A 460 -16.95 15.11 -2.79
C ALA A 460 -16.17 14.11 -1.92
N ALA A 461 -16.67 13.83 -0.71
CA ALA A 461 -16.03 12.90 0.23
C ALA A 461 -15.93 11.47 -0.34
N PRO A 462 -14.87 10.70 0.02
CA PRO A 462 -14.67 9.34 -0.47
C PRO A 462 -15.80 8.41 -0.03
N SER A 463 -16.29 7.59 -0.96
CA SER A 463 -17.40 6.66 -0.72
C SER A 463 -16.93 5.21 -0.68
N THR A 464 -17.64 4.36 0.08
CA THR A 464 -17.28 2.97 0.44
C THR A 464 -17.00 2.02 -0.74
N THR A 465 -17.27 2.43 -1.97
CA THR A 465 -16.98 1.67 -3.21
C THR A 465 -15.50 1.40 -3.42
N GLU A 466 -14.61 2.33 -2.99
CA GLU A 466 -13.14 2.22 -3.13
C GLU A 466 -12.60 0.92 -2.52
N LYS A 467 -13.08 0.55 -1.33
CA LYS A 467 -12.64 -0.65 -0.60
C LYS A 467 -12.96 -1.97 -1.31
N ILE A 468 -13.96 -1.99 -2.19
CA ILE A 468 -14.49 -3.22 -2.80
C ILE A 468 -13.65 -3.65 -4.00
N LEU A 469 -13.07 -2.71 -4.75
CA LEU A 469 -12.26 -3.06 -5.92
C LEU A 469 -10.93 -3.71 -5.51
N ARG A 470 -10.27 -3.21 -4.45
CA ARG A 470 -9.08 -3.85 -3.86
C ARG A 470 -9.35 -5.24 -3.29
N THR A 471 -10.60 -5.59 -2.93
CA THR A 471 -10.94 -6.95 -2.45
C THR A 471 -11.08 -8.00 -3.56
N MET A 472 -10.97 -7.62 -4.84
CA MET A 472 -11.13 -8.56 -5.97
C MET A 472 -9.81 -9.14 -6.50
N LEU A 473 -8.65 -8.64 -6.05
CA LEU A 473 -7.33 -9.14 -6.44
C LEU A 473 -6.52 -9.81 -5.31
N SER A 474 -7.01 -9.77 -4.06
CA SER A 474 -6.45 -10.53 -2.94
C SER A 474 -7.40 -11.66 -2.52
N THR A 475 -6.97 -12.92 -2.65
CA THR A 475 -7.84 -14.08 -2.44
C THR A 475 -7.65 -14.77 -1.08
N ARG A 476 -8.21 -14.18 -0.01
CA ARG A 476 -8.76 -14.94 1.14
C ARG A 476 -9.82 -14.13 1.91
N LYS A 477 -10.69 -14.86 2.63
CA LYS A 477 -11.93 -14.40 3.28
C LYS A 477 -11.91 -14.78 4.78
N PRO A 478 -12.82 -14.26 5.62
CA PRO A 478 -13.41 -12.91 5.64
C PRO A 478 -13.49 -12.31 7.08
N ALA A 479 -13.82 -11.03 7.19
CA ALA A 479 -14.39 -10.45 8.42
C ALA A 479 -15.88 -10.10 8.23
N LEU A 480 -16.67 -10.09 9.31
CA LEU A 480 -18.07 -9.65 9.31
C LEU A 480 -18.49 -9.17 10.71
N SER A 481 -19.17 -8.03 10.78
CA SER A 481 -19.84 -7.47 11.97
C SER A 481 -21.24 -8.12 12.14
N GLU A 482 -22.18 -7.78 13.06
CA GLU A 482 -22.44 -6.64 13.98
C GLU A 482 -23.49 -7.14 15.03
N ALA A 483 -24.04 -6.44 16.04
CA ALA A 483 -24.07 -5.04 16.49
C ALA A 483 -24.50 -4.95 17.98
N SER A 484 -24.51 -3.73 18.56
CA SER A 484 -25.41 -3.28 19.66
C SER A 484 -25.14 -3.83 21.10
N THR A 485 -25.53 -3.18 22.23
CA THR A 485 -26.31 -1.93 22.46
C THR A 485 -25.98 -1.26 23.83
N GLN A 486 -26.44 -0.01 24.01
CA GLN A 486 -26.92 0.66 25.26
C GLN A 486 -25.97 1.25 26.34
N LYS A 487 -26.13 2.58 26.52
CA LYS A 487 -26.32 3.37 27.78
C LYS A 487 -25.19 3.56 28.84
N ALA A 488 -24.62 4.77 28.77
CA ALA A 488 -24.81 5.91 29.72
C ALA A 488 -24.05 6.01 31.08
N MET A 489 -23.83 7.28 31.49
CA MET A 489 -23.34 7.79 32.81
C MET A 489 -21.87 7.47 33.17
N LEU A 490 -21.09 8.29 33.92
CA LEU A 490 -21.23 9.61 34.60
C LEU A 490 -19.98 10.48 34.23
N ARG A 491 -20.00 11.81 34.02
CA ARG A 491 -20.39 13.00 34.84
C ARG A 491 -19.27 13.51 35.79
N LYS A 492 -18.90 14.80 35.62
CA LYS A 492 -18.03 15.72 36.44
C LYS A 492 -16.59 15.93 35.90
N GLN A 493 -15.96 17.10 36.01
CA GLN A 493 -16.39 18.42 36.55
C GLN A 493 -15.67 19.60 35.85
N ALA A 494 -16.34 20.77 35.83
CA ALA A 494 -15.90 22.20 35.92
C ALA A 494 -14.41 22.60 35.68
N ILE A 495 -14.04 23.82 35.27
CA ILE A 495 -14.47 25.21 35.62
C ILE A 495 -14.23 26.07 34.34
N ALA A 496 -15.17 26.84 33.77
CA ALA A 496 -15.56 28.24 34.08
C ALA A 496 -14.39 29.27 34.03
N LEU A 497 -14.53 30.55 33.67
CA LEU A 497 -15.63 31.36 33.14
C LEU A 497 -15.00 32.59 32.42
N LEU A 498 -15.68 33.23 31.46
CA LEU A 498 -15.75 34.70 31.33
C LEU A 498 -16.75 35.11 30.24
N GLU A 499 -17.46 36.20 30.47
CA GLU A 499 -18.56 36.71 29.63
C GLU A 499 -18.18 38.06 28.99
N THR A 500 -18.67 38.32 27.77
CA THR A 500 -19.10 39.65 27.26
C THR A 500 -19.62 39.45 25.83
N GLY A 501 -20.66 40.12 25.35
CA GLY A 501 -21.54 41.09 26.01
C GLY A 501 -21.85 42.29 25.13
N ALA A 502 -22.67 42.12 24.08
CA ALA A 502 -23.16 43.18 23.21
C ALA A 502 -24.54 42.81 22.63
N ASP A 503 -25.33 43.81 22.23
CA ASP A 503 -26.77 43.75 21.99
C ASP A 503 -27.18 44.61 20.76
N VAL A 504 -28.48 44.69 20.48
CA VAL A 504 -29.20 45.65 19.63
C VAL A 504 -29.41 45.27 18.15
N GLY A 505 -30.69 44.99 17.81
CA GLY A 505 -31.36 45.74 16.75
C GLY A 505 -32.01 44.93 15.60
N PRO A 506 -33.30 45.13 15.27
CA PRO A 506 -34.00 44.28 14.30
C PRO A 506 -34.59 44.98 13.06
N ALA A 507 -34.63 44.23 11.94
CA ALA A 507 -35.60 44.29 10.85
C ALA A 507 -35.56 42.95 10.07
N GLY A 508 -36.62 42.43 9.44
CA GLY A 508 -38.00 42.91 9.39
C GLY A 508 -38.55 42.96 7.95
N ASP A 509 -38.91 41.80 7.38
CA ASP A 509 -39.67 41.70 6.12
C ASP A 509 -40.37 40.33 6.00
N ASP A 510 -41.62 40.32 5.50
CA ASP A 510 -42.48 39.13 5.36
C ASP A 510 -42.62 38.69 3.88
N VAL A 511 -42.32 37.42 3.57
CA VAL A 511 -42.64 36.78 2.26
C VAL A 511 -43.10 35.32 2.50
N PRO A 512 -44.21 34.84 1.91
CA PRO A 512 -44.94 33.68 2.44
C PRO A 512 -44.47 32.29 1.97
N VAL A 513 -44.87 31.28 2.78
CA VAL A 513 -44.57 29.85 2.61
C VAL A 513 -45.55 29.14 1.67
N PRO A 514 -45.10 28.37 0.67
CA PRO A 514 -45.93 27.42 -0.08
C PRO A 514 -46.10 26.07 0.66
N PRO A 515 -47.18 25.31 0.41
CA PRO A 515 -47.55 24.15 1.24
C PRO A 515 -46.68 22.89 1.02
N ASN A 516 -46.51 22.10 2.08
CA ASN A 516 -45.90 20.77 2.03
C ASN A 516 -46.73 19.79 1.18
N PRO A 517 -46.11 19.03 0.26
CA PRO A 517 -46.62 17.75 -0.21
C PRO A 517 -46.39 16.65 0.85
N GLU A 518 -47.34 15.72 0.98
CA GLU A 518 -47.19 14.56 1.87
C GLU A 518 -46.14 13.56 1.35
N PRO A 519 -45.37 12.88 2.23
CA PRO A 519 -44.40 11.87 1.81
C PRO A 519 -45.11 10.56 1.41
N THR A 520 -45.45 10.43 0.13
CA THR A 520 -45.96 9.16 -0.42
C THR A 520 -44.91 8.06 -0.25
N SER A 521 -45.33 6.91 0.28
CA SER A 521 -44.43 5.83 0.70
C SER A 521 -43.91 4.98 -0.46
N ALA A 522 -43.04 5.56 -1.29
CA ALA A 522 -42.31 4.83 -2.32
C ALA A 522 -41.25 3.91 -1.66
N SER A 523 -41.34 2.61 -1.91
CA SER A 523 -40.42 1.61 -1.35
C SER A 523 -39.00 1.80 -1.89
N SER A 524 -38.05 2.11 -1.01
CA SER A 524 -36.65 2.37 -1.39
C SER A 524 -36.05 1.19 -2.18
N PRO A 525 -35.57 1.41 -3.42
CA PRO A 525 -34.96 0.36 -4.25
C PRO A 525 -33.79 -0.37 -3.57
N LEU A 526 -33.11 0.31 -2.63
CA LEU A 526 -31.99 -0.24 -1.86
C LEU A 526 -32.34 -1.57 -1.17
N LYS A 527 -33.59 -1.74 -0.72
CA LYS A 527 -34.06 -2.97 -0.06
C LYS A 527 -34.14 -4.15 -1.05
N ILE A 528 -34.59 -3.89 -2.27
CA ILE A 528 -34.70 -4.90 -3.33
C ILE A 528 -33.30 -5.31 -3.82
N THR A 529 -32.41 -4.33 -4.07
CA THR A 529 -31.03 -4.63 -4.48
C THR A 529 -30.28 -5.45 -3.42
N PHE A 530 -30.45 -5.11 -2.13
CA PHE A 530 -29.86 -5.87 -1.03
C PHE A 530 -30.42 -7.29 -0.94
N GLN A 531 -31.75 -7.48 -1.05
CA GLN A 531 -32.35 -8.83 -1.03
C GLN A 531 -31.89 -9.70 -2.20
N VAL A 532 -31.74 -9.15 -3.41
CA VAL A 532 -31.23 -9.91 -4.58
C VAL A 532 -29.74 -10.29 -4.40
N PHE A 533 -28.91 -9.37 -3.90
CA PHE A 533 -27.50 -9.68 -3.60
C PHE A 533 -27.37 -10.76 -2.52
N VAL A 534 -28.12 -10.63 -1.42
CA VAL A 534 -28.13 -11.61 -0.33
C VAL A 534 -28.63 -12.98 -0.82
N TYR A 535 -29.68 -13.03 -1.66
CA TYR A 535 -30.14 -14.30 -2.25
C TYR A 535 -29.08 -14.95 -3.14
N MET A 536 -28.43 -14.18 -4.02
CA MET A 536 -27.37 -14.71 -4.89
C MET A 536 -26.19 -15.24 -4.07
N PHE A 537 -25.68 -14.46 -3.12
CA PHE A 537 -24.56 -14.90 -2.27
C PHE A 537 -24.94 -16.06 -1.33
N ALA A 538 -26.18 -16.12 -0.84
CA ALA A 538 -26.65 -17.26 -0.05
C ALA A 538 -26.76 -18.54 -0.90
N VAL A 539 -27.35 -18.48 -2.10
CA VAL A 539 -27.49 -19.66 -2.97
C VAL A 539 -26.13 -20.17 -3.44
N PHE A 540 -25.24 -19.31 -3.95
CA PHE A 540 -23.89 -19.72 -4.34
C PHE A 540 -23.03 -20.16 -3.15
N GLY A 541 -23.18 -19.51 -1.99
CA GLY A 541 -22.50 -19.89 -0.74
C GLY A 541 -22.92 -21.27 -0.25
N VAL A 542 -24.22 -21.57 -0.24
CA VAL A 542 -24.76 -22.88 0.14
C VAL A 542 -24.36 -23.96 -0.87
N VAL A 543 -24.36 -23.69 -2.17
CA VAL A 543 -23.86 -24.64 -3.19
C VAL A 543 -22.36 -24.91 -3.02
N SER A 544 -21.57 -23.88 -2.74
CA SER A 544 -20.13 -24.02 -2.47
C SER A 544 -19.86 -24.82 -1.20
N LEU A 545 -20.62 -24.57 -0.12
CA LEU A 545 -20.52 -25.32 1.13
C LEU A 545 -21.02 -26.76 1.00
N ALA A 546 -22.05 -27.00 0.19
CA ALA A 546 -22.54 -28.35 -0.11
C ALA A 546 -21.52 -29.15 -0.93
N MET A 547 -20.89 -28.53 -1.93
CA MET A 547 -19.75 -29.13 -2.66
C MET A 547 -18.58 -29.42 -1.74
N LEU A 548 -18.18 -28.47 -0.90
CA LEU A 548 -17.07 -28.65 0.04
C LEU A 548 -17.38 -29.77 1.05
N ALA A 549 -18.61 -29.81 1.60
CA ALA A 549 -19.06 -30.88 2.48
C ALA A 549 -19.16 -32.24 1.77
N TYR A 550 -19.53 -32.28 0.49
CA TYR A 550 -19.52 -33.49 -0.34
C TYR A 550 -18.09 -34.04 -0.51
N TYR A 551 -17.13 -33.20 -0.88
CA TYR A 551 -15.72 -33.59 -1.01
C TYR A 551 -15.06 -33.96 0.33
N MET A 552 -15.35 -33.23 1.41
CA MET A 552 -14.92 -33.62 2.77
C MET A 552 -15.55 -34.94 3.23
N ARG A 553 -16.80 -35.21 2.84
CA ARG A 553 -17.48 -36.49 3.15
C ARG A 553 -16.86 -37.64 2.36
N GLN A 554 -16.56 -37.47 1.07
CA GLN A 554 -15.80 -38.47 0.30
C GLN A 554 -14.46 -38.78 0.97
N ARG A 555 -13.64 -37.76 1.27
CA ARG A 555 -12.34 -37.94 1.96
C ARG A 555 -12.44 -38.56 3.37
N ARG A 556 -13.61 -38.58 4.01
CA ARG A 556 -13.82 -39.25 5.30
C ARG A 556 -14.23 -40.72 5.21
N PHE A 557 -14.49 -41.28 4.02
CA PHE A 557 -14.83 -42.70 3.86
C PHE A 557 -13.65 -43.61 3.48
N ASP A 558 -12.59 -43.08 2.86
CA ASP A 558 -11.39 -43.88 2.50
C ASP A 558 -10.46 -44.20 3.68
N VAL A 559 -10.62 -43.54 4.84
CA VAL A 559 -9.77 -43.76 6.04
C VAL A 559 -10.33 -44.84 6.98
N ARG A 560 -11.06 -45.84 6.45
CA ARG A 560 -11.64 -46.95 7.24
C ARG A 560 -11.54 -48.34 6.56
N ARG A 561 -10.38 -48.67 5.98
CA ARG A 561 -9.96 -50.07 5.71
C ARG A 561 -8.46 -50.30 5.92
N ILE A 562 -7.99 -50.15 7.15
CA ILE A 562 -6.79 -50.87 7.63
C ILE A 562 -7.18 -51.53 8.96
N SER A 563 -7.14 -52.85 9.01
CA SER A 563 -7.39 -53.64 10.23
C SER A 563 -6.10 -53.77 11.03
N PRO A 564 -6.16 -53.77 12.37
CA PRO A 564 -4.99 -54.03 13.20
C PRO A 564 -4.73 -55.53 13.36
N MET A 565 -3.51 -56.01 13.11
CA MET A 565 -2.77 -56.87 14.05
C MET A 565 -1.32 -57.18 13.58
N ASP A 566 -0.49 -57.38 14.60
CA ASP A 566 0.72 -58.21 14.71
C ASP A 566 1.97 -57.94 13.85
N ILE A 567 3.04 -57.60 14.59
CA ILE A 567 4.47 -57.76 14.29
C ILE A 567 4.91 -58.95 15.15
N PRO A 568 5.60 -60.01 14.64
CA PRO A 568 7.07 -59.94 14.61
C PRO A 568 7.81 -60.75 13.53
N ASP A 569 9.15 -60.67 13.61
CA ASP A 569 10.17 -61.66 13.20
C ASP A 569 10.56 -61.88 11.72
N SER A 570 11.52 -61.04 11.30
CA SER A 570 12.90 -61.47 10.94
C SER A 570 13.25 -62.02 9.54
N VAL A 571 14.56 -62.28 9.35
CA VAL A 571 15.28 -62.94 8.22
C VAL A 571 15.56 -62.14 6.92
N ARG A 572 16.74 -61.50 6.93
CA ARG A 572 17.85 -61.56 5.92
C ARG A 572 17.59 -61.95 4.45
N LEU A 573 18.25 -61.16 3.57
CA LEU A 573 18.89 -61.53 2.28
C LEU A 573 17.93 -61.99 1.14
N VAL A 574 18.20 -61.72 -0.13
CA VAL A 574 19.46 -61.31 -0.81
C VAL A 574 19.37 -59.90 -1.39
#